data_AF-T1DJH0-F1
#
_entry.id   AF-T1DJH0-F1
#
_cell.length_a   1.000
_cell.length_b   1.000
_cell.length_c   1.000
_cell.angle_alpha   90.00
_cell.angle_beta   90.00
_cell.angle_gamma   90.00
#
_symmetry.space_group_name_H-M   'P 1'
#
loop_
_entity.id
_entity.type
_entity.pdbx_description
1 polymer ?
#
loop_
_entity_poly.entity_id
_entity_poly.type
_entity_poly.pdbx_seq_one_letter_code
_entity_poly.pdbx_strand_id
1 'polypeptide(L)'
;LLLAVLGVTLAQRENSLRVIEALREVHPAYRELRNYVVNAVAGAKLNSSEVVFKFNVDIAERKESFLQSAIKAETGVLRQVNGQRPEVETTCLGFLRQSVDVNMNLAGVSFTNCLNNVDAALSEEVVRIYSELQVNETTYVNLSVYDVFRGQNVFVNPQTIVDRLLEKLSALQQAPVELSLELAELVDAFEARLGDVRAAYAGCLSLNDKLLEQTLNTVLVQLQQICLGVLLPADSTDQPAETEPVETEPTETVPVETEPTEPAETEPVEIVPPVPETPAPAPGDVK
;
A
#
# COMPACT_ATOMS: atom_id res chain seq x y z
N LEU A 1 -55.06 49.17 30.65
CA LEU A 1 -53.73 48.57 30.95
C LEU A 1 -53.78 47.06 31.13
N LEU A 2 -54.73 46.46 31.86
CA LEU A 2 -54.85 44.98 32.00
C LEU A 2 -55.16 44.22 30.70
N LEU A 3 -56.00 44.77 29.80
CA LEU A 3 -56.35 44.11 28.52
C LEU A 3 -55.18 44.00 27.52
N ALA A 4 -54.23 44.95 27.56
CA ALA A 4 -53.03 44.90 26.71
C ALA A 4 -52.05 43.81 27.18
N VAL A 5 -51.95 43.57 28.49
CA VAL A 5 -51.09 42.52 29.06
C VAL A 5 -51.64 41.13 28.74
N LEU A 6 -52.98 40.94 28.77
CA LEU A 6 -53.58 39.65 28.36
C LEU A 6 -53.35 39.32 26.88
N GLY A 7 -53.44 40.30 25.97
CA GLY A 7 -53.16 40.11 24.55
C GLY A 7 -51.71 39.72 24.25
N VAL A 8 -50.76 40.34 24.95
CA VAL A 8 -49.32 40.01 24.82
C VAL A 8 -49.04 38.58 25.29
N THR A 9 -49.69 38.12 26.38
CA THR A 9 -49.48 36.76 26.89
C THR A 9 -50.02 35.65 25.96
N LEU A 10 -51.10 35.90 25.22
CA LEU A 10 -51.66 34.95 24.25
C LEU A 10 -50.81 34.86 22.98
N ALA A 11 -50.41 36.00 22.41
CA ALA A 11 -49.52 36.03 21.24
C ALA A 11 -48.14 35.42 21.53
N GLN A 12 -47.62 35.61 22.75
CA GLN A 12 -46.34 35.02 23.18
C GLN A 12 -46.42 33.49 23.34
N ARG A 13 -47.57 32.95 23.77
CA ARG A 13 -47.80 31.50 23.84
C ARG A 13 -47.91 30.83 22.47
N GLU A 14 -48.43 31.55 21.47
CA GLU A 14 -48.47 31.07 20.09
C GLU A 14 -47.06 31.00 19.47
N ASN A 15 -46.18 31.95 19.80
CA ASN A 15 -44.77 31.89 19.42
C ASN A 15 -44.01 30.69 20.04
N SER A 16 -44.42 30.21 21.22
CA SER A 16 -43.84 28.98 21.80
C SER A 16 -44.13 27.73 20.95
N LEU A 17 -45.22 27.71 20.16
CA LEU A 17 -45.50 26.60 19.24
C LEU A 17 -44.52 26.55 18.07
N ARG A 18 -44.03 27.72 17.62
CA ARG A 18 -43.00 27.82 16.57
C ARG A 18 -41.68 27.17 16.97
N VAL A 19 -41.37 27.11 18.26
CA VAL A 19 -40.20 26.37 18.77
C VAL A 19 -40.30 24.89 18.42
N ILE A 20 -41.49 24.30 18.54
CA ILE A 20 -41.73 22.88 18.21
C ILE A 20 -41.68 22.64 16.71
N GLU A 21 -42.17 23.60 15.92
CA GLU A 21 -42.08 23.55 14.45
C GLU A 21 -40.62 23.61 13.98
N ALA A 22 -39.85 24.60 14.44
CA ALA A 22 -38.42 24.71 14.16
C ALA A 22 -37.65 23.46 14.63
N LEU A 23 -38.00 22.92 15.80
CA LEU A 23 -37.42 21.68 16.30
C LEU A 23 -37.73 20.49 15.39
N ARG A 24 -38.96 20.40 14.84
CA ARG A 24 -39.36 19.35 13.89
C ARG A 24 -38.60 19.44 12.57
N GLU A 25 -38.14 20.62 12.17
CA GLU A 25 -37.27 20.81 10.99
C GLU A 25 -35.80 20.44 11.26
N VAL A 26 -35.29 20.70 12.46
CA VAL A 26 -33.89 20.38 12.84
C VAL A 26 -33.64 18.87 12.97
N HIS A 27 -34.61 18.10 13.48
CA HIS A 27 -34.43 16.66 13.72
C HIS A 27 -34.07 15.85 12.46
N PRO A 28 -34.78 16.00 11.31
CA PRO A 28 -34.40 15.36 10.05
C PRO A 28 -32.99 15.72 9.60
N ALA A 29 -32.63 17.01 9.59
CA ALA A 29 -31.31 17.48 9.18
C ALA A 29 -30.20 16.88 10.07
N TYR A 30 -30.43 16.78 11.38
CA TYR A 30 -29.50 16.14 12.31
C TYR A 30 -29.30 14.65 12.01
N ARG A 31 -30.38 13.92 11.71
CA ARG A 31 -30.31 12.50 11.33
C ARG A 31 -29.57 12.33 10.01
N GLU A 32 -29.86 13.17 9.02
CA GLU A 32 -29.20 13.15 7.71
C GLU A 32 -27.70 13.40 7.84
N LEU A 33 -27.29 14.41 8.62
CA LEU A 33 -25.88 14.67 8.89
C LEU A 33 -25.19 13.48 9.55
N ARG A 34 -25.79 12.86 10.59
CA ARG A 34 -25.19 11.66 11.21
C ARG A 34 -25.00 10.52 10.22
N ASN A 35 -25.99 10.25 9.37
CA ASN A 35 -25.87 9.22 8.35
C ASN A 35 -24.77 9.56 7.33
N TYR A 36 -24.70 10.83 6.93
CA TYR A 36 -23.67 11.33 6.03
C TYR A 36 -22.28 11.13 6.63
N VAL A 37 -22.06 11.55 7.88
CA VAL A 37 -20.78 11.45 8.60
C VAL A 37 -20.30 10.00 8.63
N VAL A 38 -21.17 9.06 9.01
CA VAL A 38 -20.81 7.64 9.08
C VAL A 38 -20.36 7.11 7.71
N ASN A 39 -21.11 7.44 6.65
CA ASN A 39 -20.78 7.00 5.30
C ASN A 39 -19.51 7.67 4.75
N ALA A 40 -19.34 8.97 4.99
CA ALA A 40 -18.18 9.73 4.54
C ALA A 40 -16.90 9.25 5.22
N VAL A 41 -16.93 9.04 6.54
CA VAL A 41 -15.79 8.48 7.31
C VAL A 41 -15.49 7.04 6.87
N ALA A 42 -16.52 6.22 6.63
CA ALA A 42 -16.32 4.88 6.08
C ALA A 42 -15.64 4.93 4.70
N GLY A 43 -16.08 5.84 3.83
CA GLY A 43 -15.43 6.10 2.54
C GLY A 43 -13.97 6.53 2.68
N ALA A 44 -13.67 7.44 3.60
CA ALA A 44 -12.29 7.87 3.88
C ALA A 44 -11.41 6.73 4.40
N LYS A 45 -11.95 5.85 5.26
CA LYS A 45 -11.24 4.64 5.73
C LYS A 45 -10.94 3.67 4.57
N LEU A 46 -11.90 3.49 3.65
CA LEU A 46 -11.69 2.66 2.45
C LEU A 46 -10.63 3.27 1.52
N ASN A 47 -10.69 4.58 1.28
CA ASN A 47 -9.68 5.27 0.48
C ASN A 47 -8.29 5.17 1.12
N SER A 48 -8.19 5.31 2.45
CA SER A 48 -6.93 5.12 3.18
C SER A 48 -6.40 3.69 3.01
N SER A 49 -7.27 2.68 3.05
CA SER A 49 -6.90 1.29 2.79
C SER A 49 -6.35 1.08 1.38
N GLU A 50 -6.93 1.76 0.38
CA GLU A 50 -6.44 1.70 -1.01
C GLU A 50 -5.05 2.35 -1.14
N VAL A 51 -4.81 3.47 -0.44
CA VAL A 51 -3.48 4.10 -0.38
C VAL A 51 -2.46 3.14 0.23
N VAL A 52 -2.80 2.44 1.32
CA VAL A 52 -1.94 1.41 1.94
C VAL A 52 -1.66 0.26 0.97
N PHE A 53 -2.67 -0.21 0.23
CA PHE A 53 -2.49 -1.27 -0.75
C PHE A 53 -1.49 -0.87 -1.83
N LYS A 54 -1.68 0.30 -2.46
CA LYS A 54 -0.75 0.84 -3.47
C LYS A 54 0.66 1.01 -2.92
N PHE A 55 0.77 1.52 -1.70
CA PHE A 55 2.06 1.64 -1.02
C PHE A 55 2.77 0.28 -0.90
N ASN A 56 2.08 -0.78 -0.48
CA ASN A 56 2.68 -2.11 -0.36
C ASN A 56 3.15 -2.66 -1.72
N VAL A 57 2.36 -2.48 -2.78
CA VAL A 57 2.75 -2.87 -4.14
C VAL A 57 4.04 -2.15 -4.56
N ASP A 58 4.10 -0.82 -4.38
CA ASP A 58 5.28 -0.03 -4.73
C ASP A 58 6.55 -0.47 -3.97
N ILE A 59 6.40 -0.80 -2.68
CA ILE A 59 7.52 -1.28 -1.85
C ILE A 59 8.05 -2.62 -2.37
N ALA A 60 7.15 -3.53 -2.75
CA ALA A 60 7.50 -4.84 -3.30
C ALA A 60 8.23 -4.71 -4.65
N GLU A 61 7.66 -3.95 -5.60
CA GLU A 61 8.26 -3.72 -6.92
C GLU A 61 9.67 -3.10 -6.81
N ARG A 62 9.83 -2.12 -5.92
CA ARG A 62 11.14 -1.51 -5.67
C ARG A 62 12.13 -2.53 -5.11
N LYS A 63 11.72 -3.33 -4.11
CA LYS A 63 12.58 -4.38 -3.55
C LYS A 63 13.04 -5.33 -4.65
N GLU A 64 12.11 -5.79 -5.47
CA GLU A 64 12.39 -6.71 -6.56
C GLU A 64 13.45 -6.16 -7.51
N SER A 65 13.32 -4.90 -7.93
CA SER A 65 14.30 -4.25 -8.81
C SER A 65 15.71 -4.25 -8.22
N PHE A 66 15.86 -3.94 -6.93
CA PHE A 66 17.16 -3.98 -6.25
C PHE A 66 17.71 -5.40 -6.09
N LEU A 67 16.86 -6.39 -5.80
CA LEU A 67 17.27 -7.79 -5.74
C LEU A 67 17.78 -8.28 -7.10
N GLN A 68 17.08 -7.95 -8.19
CA GLN A 68 17.53 -8.28 -9.55
C GLN A 68 18.88 -7.64 -9.87
N SER A 69 19.09 -6.37 -9.49
CA SER A 69 20.37 -5.68 -9.66
C SER A 69 21.50 -6.39 -8.91
N ALA A 70 21.28 -6.70 -7.63
CA ALA A 70 22.25 -7.39 -6.78
C ALA A 70 22.61 -8.78 -7.33
N ILE A 71 21.63 -9.58 -7.76
CA ILE A 71 21.85 -10.90 -8.38
C ILE A 71 22.66 -10.78 -9.67
N LYS A 72 22.37 -9.78 -10.50
CA LYS A 72 23.11 -9.54 -11.73
C LYS A 72 24.56 -9.16 -11.45
N ALA A 73 24.79 -8.29 -10.46
CA ALA A 73 26.13 -7.90 -10.03
C ALA A 73 26.93 -9.10 -9.50
N GLU A 74 26.31 -9.92 -8.63
CA GLU A 74 26.89 -11.16 -8.13
C GLU A 74 27.28 -12.11 -9.25
N THR A 75 26.33 -12.40 -10.16
CA THR A 75 26.54 -13.29 -11.30
C THR A 75 27.70 -12.79 -12.16
N GLY A 76 27.76 -11.47 -12.39
CA GLY A 76 28.86 -10.83 -13.12
C GLY A 76 30.22 -11.06 -12.47
N VAL A 77 30.33 -10.91 -11.15
CA VAL A 77 31.57 -11.16 -10.41
C VAL A 77 31.93 -12.64 -10.39
N LEU A 78 30.97 -13.52 -10.13
CA LEU A 78 31.21 -14.97 -10.12
C LEU A 78 31.64 -15.48 -11.48
N ARG A 79 31.13 -14.94 -12.59
CA ARG A 79 31.63 -15.23 -13.94
C ARG A 79 33.11 -14.91 -14.07
N GLN A 80 33.53 -13.73 -13.60
CA GLN A 80 34.95 -13.33 -13.61
C GLN A 80 35.80 -14.30 -12.78
N VAL A 81 35.36 -14.66 -11.58
CA VAL A 81 36.09 -15.58 -10.69
C VAL A 81 36.13 -17.01 -11.24
N ASN A 82 35.04 -17.49 -11.86
CA ASN A 82 34.92 -18.87 -12.34
C ASN A 82 35.57 -19.11 -13.70
N GLY A 83 35.65 -18.10 -14.58
CA GLY A 83 36.24 -18.25 -15.90
C GLY A 83 37.76 -18.07 -15.94
N GLN A 84 38.45 -18.17 -14.80
CA GLN A 84 39.90 -18.10 -14.74
C GLN A 84 40.58 -19.33 -15.34
N ARG A 85 41.81 -19.15 -15.83
CA ARG A 85 42.61 -20.24 -16.39
C ARG A 85 43.07 -21.20 -15.28
N PRO A 86 43.36 -22.47 -15.58
CA PRO A 86 43.74 -23.48 -14.58
C PRO A 86 45.01 -23.18 -13.79
N GLU A 87 45.86 -22.28 -14.29
CA GLU A 87 47.11 -21.89 -13.62
C GLU A 87 46.86 -20.94 -12.44
N VAL A 88 45.67 -20.35 -12.34
CA VAL A 88 45.26 -19.50 -11.22
C VAL A 88 44.96 -20.36 -10.00
N GLU A 89 45.49 -19.97 -8.85
CA GLU A 89 45.42 -20.78 -7.63
C GLU A 89 43.97 -20.96 -7.14
N THR A 90 43.53 -22.23 -7.07
CA THR A 90 42.12 -22.58 -6.83
C THR A 90 41.64 -22.23 -5.43
N THR A 91 42.52 -22.25 -4.42
CA THR A 91 42.19 -21.85 -3.05
C THR A 91 41.93 -20.35 -2.96
N CYS A 92 42.72 -19.49 -3.61
CA CYS A 92 42.45 -18.05 -3.71
C CYS A 92 41.10 -17.78 -4.37
N LEU A 93 40.79 -18.46 -5.48
CA LEU A 93 39.46 -18.36 -6.11
C LEU A 93 38.35 -18.83 -5.17
N GLY A 94 38.60 -19.84 -4.33
CA GLY A 94 37.69 -20.27 -3.27
C GLY A 94 37.40 -19.16 -2.25
N PHE A 95 38.43 -18.45 -1.78
CA PHE A 95 38.26 -17.31 -0.89
C PHE A 95 37.44 -16.17 -1.53
N LEU A 96 37.66 -15.89 -2.82
CA LEU A 96 36.87 -14.87 -3.52
C LEU A 96 35.40 -15.25 -3.64
N ARG A 97 35.07 -16.51 -3.96
CA ARG A 97 33.68 -16.99 -3.98
C ARG A 97 33.02 -16.86 -2.61
N GLN A 98 33.73 -17.26 -1.55
CA GLN A 98 33.22 -17.11 -0.19
C GLN A 98 33.03 -15.63 0.17
N SER A 99 33.92 -14.74 -0.27
CA SER A 99 33.77 -13.31 -0.06
C SER A 99 32.53 -12.75 -0.76
N VAL A 100 32.25 -13.18 -1.99
CA VAL A 100 31.02 -12.79 -2.71
C VAL A 100 29.78 -13.23 -1.93
N ASP A 101 29.72 -14.51 -1.53
CA ASP A 101 28.61 -15.07 -0.76
C ASP A 101 28.37 -14.31 0.55
N VAL A 102 29.43 -14.02 1.32
CA VAL A 102 29.31 -13.24 2.57
C VAL A 102 28.78 -11.84 2.32
N ASN A 103 29.27 -11.15 1.28
CA ASN A 103 28.82 -9.80 0.95
C ASN A 103 27.36 -9.78 0.48
N MET A 104 26.92 -10.78 -0.29
CA MET A 104 25.53 -10.93 -0.70
C MET A 104 24.60 -11.18 0.49
N ASN A 105 25.00 -12.05 1.42
CA ASN A 105 24.24 -12.30 2.65
C ASN A 105 24.13 -11.03 3.51
N LEU A 106 25.23 -10.28 3.65
CA LEU A 106 25.21 -9.01 4.40
C LEU A 106 24.31 -7.96 3.73
N ALA A 107 24.33 -7.86 2.40
CA ALA A 107 23.41 -7.01 1.67
C ALA A 107 21.95 -7.44 1.86
N GLY A 108 21.65 -8.73 1.84
CA GLY A 108 20.32 -9.26 2.14
C GLY A 108 19.79 -8.86 3.52
N VAL A 109 20.66 -8.89 4.56
CA VAL A 109 20.33 -8.38 5.90
C VAL A 109 20.02 -6.89 5.85
N SER A 110 20.83 -6.10 5.13
CA SER A 110 20.62 -4.66 5.03
C SER A 110 19.30 -4.29 4.32
N PHE A 111 18.96 -4.96 3.22
CA PHE A 111 17.68 -4.77 2.52
C PHE A 111 16.49 -5.18 3.39
N THR A 112 16.65 -6.22 4.20
CA THR A 112 15.63 -6.64 5.17
C THR A 112 15.43 -5.57 6.25
N ASN A 113 16.51 -4.98 6.78
CA ASN A 113 16.41 -3.89 7.74
C ASN A 113 15.72 -2.65 7.16
N CYS A 114 15.97 -2.33 5.88
CA CYS A 114 15.24 -1.25 5.20
C CYS A 114 13.72 -1.51 5.21
N LEU A 115 13.26 -2.75 5.03
CA LEU A 115 11.84 -3.11 5.10
C LEU A 115 11.28 -3.08 6.51
N ASN A 116 12.04 -3.50 7.51
CA ASN A 116 11.59 -3.42 8.90
C ASN A 116 11.31 -1.96 9.30
N ASN A 117 12.10 -1.00 8.79
CA ASN A 117 11.84 0.42 8.98
C ASN A 117 10.56 0.88 8.28
N VAL A 118 10.29 0.35 7.07
CA VAL A 118 9.04 0.63 6.34
C VAL A 118 7.83 0.10 7.10
N ASP A 119 7.90 -1.14 7.61
CA ASP A 119 6.81 -1.75 8.39
C ASP A 119 6.48 -0.93 9.63
N ALA A 120 7.51 -0.55 10.41
CA ALA A 120 7.34 0.28 11.60
C ALA A 120 6.69 1.63 11.27
N ALA A 121 7.17 2.32 10.21
CA ALA A 121 6.64 3.61 9.80
C ALA A 121 5.22 3.51 9.24
N LEU A 122 4.92 2.48 8.43
CA LEU A 122 3.58 2.24 7.91
C LEU A 122 2.60 1.96 9.06
N SER A 123 2.99 1.15 10.03
CA SER A 123 2.16 0.84 11.19
C SER A 123 1.78 2.11 11.98
N GLU A 124 2.75 2.98 12.23
CA GLU A 124 2.53 4.27 12.90
C GLU A 124 1.56 5.16 12.11
N GLU A 125 1.78 5.29 10.80
CA GLU A 125 0.95 6.15 9.95
C GLU A 125 -0.48 5.61 9.78
N VAL A 126 -0.66 4.30 9.71
CA VAL A 126 -1.97 3.65 9.70
C VAL A 126 -2.70 3.95 11.02
N VAL A 127 -2.06 3.74 12.18
CA VAL A 127 -2.68 4.06 13.47
C VAL A 127 -3.10 5.53 13.52
N ARG A 128 -2.24 6.42 13.03
CA ARG A 128 -2.49 7.87 13.01
C ARG A 128 -3.71 8.24 12.18
N ILE A 129 -3.82 7.80 10.93
CA ILE A 129 -4.96 8.18 10.08
C ILE A 129 -6.29 7.65 10.63
N TYR A 130 -6.32 6.42 11.15
CA TYR A 130 -7.55 5.88 11.75
C TYR A 130 -7.96 6.65 13.02
N SER A 131 -7.00 7.13 13.81
CA SER A 131 -7.24 8.00 14.96
C SER A 131 -7.81 9.36 14.53
N GLU A 132 -7.20 10.01 13.54
CA GLU A 132 -7.64 11.32 13.01
C GLU A 132 -9.07 11.22 12.44
N LEU A 133 -9.36 10.18 11.65
CA LEU A 133 -10.70 9.92 11.11
C LEU A 133 -11.74 9.65 12.22
N GLN A 134 -11.37 8.97 13.30
CA GLN A 134 -12.26 8.72 14.43
C GLN A 134 -12.58 10.00 15.21
N VAL A 135 -11.58 10.85 15.47
CA VAL A 135 -11.79 12.13 16.16
C VAL A 135 -12.76 13.01 15.38
N ASN A 136 -12.61 13.06 14.05
CA ASN A 136 -13.54 13.78 13.18
C ASN A 136 -14.97 13.21 13.28
N GLU A 137 -15.15 11.90 13.21
CA GLU A 137 -16.47 11.26 13.37
C GLU A 137 -17.15 11.66 14.70
N THR A 138 -16.41 11.59 15.82
CA THR A 138 -16.98 11.89 17.15
C THR A 138 -17.43 13.34 17.31
N THR A 139 -16.78 14.27 16.63
CA THR A 139 -17.12 15.70 16.68
C THR A 139 -18.52 15.95 16.11
N TYR A 140 -18.84 15.33 14.98
CA TYR A 140 -20.16 15.50 14.33
C TYR A 140 -21.25 14.63 14.98
N VAL A 141 -20.92 13.43 15.48
CA VAL A 141 -21.91 12.52 16.09
C VAL A 141 -22.37 12.99 17.47
N ASN A 142 -21.54 13.73 18.21
CA ASN A 142 -21.85 14.20 19.56
C ASN A 142 -22.57 15.56 19.61
N LEU A 143 -22.96 16.15 18.47
CA LEU A 143 -23.71 17.41 18.45
C LEU A 143 -25.07 17.25 19.16
N SER A 144 -25.36 18.11 20.14
CA SER A 144 -26.66 18.08 20.82
C SER A 144 -27.66 18.97 20.07
N VAL A 145 -28.88 18.49 19.78
CA VAL A 145 -29.96 19.37 19.29
C VAL A 145 -30.57 20.21 20.41
N TYR A 146 -30.47 19.75 21.66
CA TYR A 146 -31.18 20.34 22.80
C TYR A 146 -30.37 21.36 23.60
N ASP A 147 -29.10 21.57 23.24
CA ASP A 147 -28.23 22.59 23.84
C ASP A 147 -28.81 24.01 23.71
N VAL A 148 -29.56 24.29 22.64
CA VAL A 148 -30.23 25.58 22.37
C VAL A 148 -31.19 26.02 23.48
N PHE A 149 -31.73 25.07 24.25
CA PHE A 149 -32.66 25.32 25.36
C PHE A 149 -31.97 25.68 26.68
N ARG A 150 -30.64 25.48 26.80
CA ARG A 150 -29.92 25.74 28.06
C ARG A 150 -30.05 27.22 28.44
N GLY A 151 -30.58 27.47 29.65
CA GLY A 151 -30.79 28.81 30.18
C GLY A 151 -31.89 29.61 29.48
N GLN A 152 -32.72 28.99 28.63
CA GLN A 152 -33.86 29.61 27.96
C GLN A 152 -35.18 29.05 28.52
N ASN A 153 -36.26 29.82 28.44
CA ASN A 153 -37.59 29.37 28.83
C ASN A 153 -38.54 29.53 27.63
N VAL A 154 -39.10 28.41 27.18
CA VAL A 154 -39.95 28.34 25.98
C VAL A 154 -41.13 29.31 26.00
N PHE A 155 -41.63 29.71 27.17
CA PHE A 155 -42.72 30.69 27.29
C PHE A 155 -42.22 32.13 27.44
N VAL A 156 -41.04 32.35 28.01
CA VAL A 156 -40.51 33.70 28.27
C VAL A 156 -39.80 34.27 27.04
N ASN A 157 -39.00 33.46 26.35
CA ASN A 157 -38.18 33.88 25.23
C ASN A 157 -38.19 32.85 24.08
N PRO A 158 -39.37 32.59 23.46
CA PRO A 158 -39.50 31.61 22.37
C PRO A 158 -38.70 31.98 21.12
N GLN A 159 -38.63 33.27 20.74
CA GLN A 159 -37.94 33.69 19.52
C GLN A 159 -36.44 33.41 19.60
N THR A 160 -35.79 33.67 20.74
CA THR A 160 -34.36 33.35 20.92
C THR A 160 -34.06 31.87 20.73
N ILE A 161 -34.99 30.97 21.12
CA ILE A 161 -34.83 29.53 20.89
C ILE A 161 -35.01 29.21 19.40
N VAL A 162 -35.99 29.82 18.73
CA VAL A 162 -36.20 29.66 17.28
C VAL A 162 -34.97 30.11 16.50
N ASP A 163 -34.42 31.30 16.80
CA ASP A 163 -33.25 31.84 16.13
C ASP A 163 -32.05 30.88 16.25
N ARG A 164 -31.81 30.34 17.45
CA ARG A 164 -30.75 29.34 17.70
C ARG A 164 -30.99 28.02 16.96
N LEU A 165 -32.24 27.59 16.84
CA LEU A 165 -32.59 26.38 16.08
C LEU A 165 -32.34 26.58 14.57
N LEU A 166 -32.66 27.75 14.02
CA LEU A 166 -32.42 28.09 12.62
C LEU A 166 -30.92 28.25 12.32
N GLU A 167 -30.16 28.87 13.23
CA GLU A 167 -28.70 28.94 13.15
C GLU A 167 -28.09 27.54 13.12
N LYS A 168 -28.52 26.67 14.04
CA LYS A 168 -28.09 25.26 14.08
C LYS A 168 -28.50 24.51 12.82
N LEU A 169 -29.70 24.74 12.28
CA LEU A 169 -30.14 24.13 11.02
C LEU A 169 -29.21 24.52 9.86
N SER A 170 -28.84 25.80 9.76
CA SER A 170 -27.91 26.28 8.74
C SER A 170 -26.53 25.63 8.87
N ALA A 171 -26.00 25.53 10.09
CA ALA A 171 -24.73 24.84 10.35
C ALA A 171 -24.78 23.35 9.95
N LEU A 172 -25.88 22.65 10.29
CA LEU A 172 -26.08 21.24 9.93
C LEU A 172 -26.12 21.03 8.41
N GLN A 173 -26.63 22.01 7.64
CA GLN A 173 -26.68 21.95 6.18
C GLN A 173 -25.32 22.21 5.51
N GLN A 174 -24.43 22.96 6.17
CA GLN A 174 -23.09 23.27 5.64
C GLN A 174 -22.05 22.20 6.01
N ALA A 175 -22.23 21.55 7.16
CA ALA A 175 -21.32 20.54 7.70
C ALA A 175 -20.94 19.40 6.72
N PRO A 176 -21.82 18.88 5.82
CA PRO A 176 -21.42 17.83 4.89
C PRO A 176 -20.29 18.26 3.94
N VAL A 177 -20.32 19.50 3.45
CA VAL A 177 -19.30 20.02 2.54
C VAL A 177 -17.97 20.19 3.27
N GLU A 178 -18.00 20.81 4.45
CA GLU A 178 -16.83 21.01 5.30
C GLU A 178 -16.16 19.68 5.64
N LEU A 179 -16.95 18.72 6.16
CA LEU A 179 -16.45 17.38 6.49
C LEU A 179 -15.84 16.68 5.27
N SER A 180 -16.45 16.79 4.10
CA SER A 180 -15.93 16.13 2.89
C SER A 180 -14.54 16.64 2.49
N LEU A 181 -14.31 17.95 2.66
CA LEU A 181 -13.02 18.58 2.37
C LEU A 181 -11.97 18.18 3.43
N GLU A 182 -12.34 18.21 4.72
CA GLU A 182 -11.46 17.79 5.82
C GLU A 182 -11.04 16.32 5.67
N LEU A 183 -11.97 15.43 5.33
CA LEU A 183 -11.66 14.01 5.13
C LEU A 183 -10.76 13.77 3.92
N ALA A 184 -10.97 14.51 2.82
CA ALA A 184 -10.09 14.42 1.66
C ALA A 184 -8.68 14.90 2.00
N GLU A 185 -8.55 16.04 2.69
CA GLU A 185 -7.26 16.57 3.13
C GLU A 185 -6.52 15.60 4.06
N LEU A 186 -7.23 14.91 4.97
CA LEU A 186 -6.62 13.89 5.82
C LEU A 186 -6.07 12.70 5.03
N VAL A 187 -6.81 12.22 4.04
CA VAL A 187 -6.37 11.10 3.19
C VAL A 187 -5.20 11.52 2.31
N ASP A 188 -5.24 12.72 1.72
CA ASP A 188 -4.13 13.28 0.93
C ASP A 188 -2.87 13.46 1.78
N ALA A 189 -3.03 13.97 3.01
CA ALA A 189 -1.92 14.12 3.96
C ALA A 189 -1.34 12.76 4.38
N PHE A 190 -2.18 11.73 4.54
CA PHE A 190 -1.73 10.36 4.81
C PHE A 190 -0.94 9.79 3.62
N GLU A 191 -1.43 9.96 2.39
CA GLU A 191 -0.71 9.57 1.18
C GLU A 191 0.65 10.27 1.07
N ALA A 192 0.71 11.57 1.36
CA ALA A 192 1.96 12.33 1.36
C ALA A 192 2.98 11.78 2.37
N ARG A 193 2.54 11.47 3.61
CA ARG A 193 3.42 10.87 4.64
C ARG A 193 3.94 9.51 4.22
N LEU A 194 3.11 8.67 3.59
CA LEU A 194 3.59 7.41 2.99
C LEU A 194 4.54 7.65 1.81
N GLY A 195 4.38 8.76 1.08
CA GLY A 195 5.35 9.24 0.11
C GLY A 195 6.75 9.46 0.71
N ASP A 196 6.83 10.06 1.91
CA ASP A 196 8.08 10.27 2.63
C ASP A 196 8.71 8.94 3.07
N VAL A 197 7.90 7.99 3.58
CA VAL A 197 8.35 6.63 3.92
C VAL A 197 8.93 5.93 2.69
N ARG A 198 8.27 6.04 1.53
CA ARG A 198 8.75 5.48 0.25
C ARG A 198 10.10 6.09 -0.16
N ALA A 199 10.27 7.40 0.00
CA ALA A 199 11.51 8.09 -0.31
C ALA A 199 12.65 7.64 0.61
N ALA A 200 12.39 7.52 1.92
CA ALA A 200 13.35 7.01 2.89
C ALA A 200 13.77 5.56 2.57
N TYR A 201 12.83 4.71 2.20
CA TYR A 201 13.10 3.34 1.77
C TYR A 201 14.00 3.27 0.54
N ALA A 202 13.69 4.06 -0.50
CA ALA A 202 14.52 4.14 -1.70
C ALA A 202 15.94 4.61 -1.39
N GLY A 203 16.09 5.59 -0.49
CA GLY A 203 17.40 6.03 0.00
C GLY A 203 18.16 4.92 0.72
N CYS A 204 17.48 4.17 1.60
CA CYS A 204 18.05 3.04 2.32
C CYS A 204 18.55 1.95 1.36
N LEU A 205 17.73 1.54 0.39
CA LEU A 205 18.12 0.54 -0.60
C LEU A 205 19.31 1.03 -1.45
N SER A 206 19.26 2.26 -1.97
CA SER A 206 20.32 2.81 -2.82
C SER A 206 21.68 2.89 -2.11
N LEU A 207 21.69 3.25 -0.82
CA LEU A 207 22.93 3.31 -0.05
C LEU A 207 23.54 1.90 0.13
N ASN A 208 22.71 0.92 0.45
CA ASN A 208 23.16 -0.46 0.67
C ASN A 208 23.55 -1.16 -0.63
N ASP A 209 22.87 -0.86 -1.74
CA ASP A 209 23.20 -1.34 -3.08
C ASP A 209 24.58 -0.85 -3.51
N LYS A 210 24.87 0.45 -3.34
CA LYS A 210 26.21 1.00 -3.59
C LYS A 210 27.29 0.36 -2.74
N LEU A 211 26.99 0.05 -1.48
CA LEU A 211 27.92 -0.65 -0.60
C LEU A 211 28.20 -2.06 -1.14
N LEU A 212 27.15 -2.79 -1.54
CA LEU A 212 27.31 -4.10 -2.18
C LEU A 212 28.16 -4.00 -3.44
N GLU A 213 27.84 -3.10 -4.37
CA GLU A 213 28.62 -2.86 -5.59
C GLU A 213 30.10 -2.61 -5.28
N GLN A 214 30.39 -1.77 -4.28
CA GLN A 214 31.77 -1.49 -3.87
C GLN A 214 32.48 -2.75 -3.35
N THR A 215 31.81 -3.56 -2.52
CA THR A 215 32.38 -4.80 -2.00
C THR A 215 32.62 -5.84 -3.09
N LEU A 216 31.68 -5.98 -4.04
CA LEU A 216 31.81 -6.86 -5.20
C LEU A 216 32.93 -6.40 -6.16
N ASN A 217 33.07 -5.10 -6.39
CA ASN A 217 34.19 -4.55 -7.15
C ASN A 217 35.54 -4.80 -6.45
N THR A 218 35.56 -4.79 -5.12
CA THR A 218 36.78 -5.13 -4.36
C THR A 218 37.20 -6.58 -4.60
N VAL A 219 36.25 -7.52 -4.74
CA VAL A 219 36.56 -8.91 -5.13
C VAL A 219 37.24 -8.97 -6.49
N LEU A 220 36.81 -8.16 -7.47
CA LEU A 220 37.45 -8.10 -8.79
C LEU A 220 38.88 -7.53 -8.72
N VAL A 221 39.13 -6.56 -7.85
CA VAL A 221 40.48 -6.06 -7.60
C VAL A 221 41.35 -7.15 -6.96
N GLN A 222 40.83 -7.88 -5.98
CA GLN A 222 41.54 -8.98 -5.33
C GLN A 222 41.83 -10.13 -6.30
N LEU A 223 40.92 -10.41 -7.24
CA LEU A 223 41.14 -11.36 -8.32
C LEU A 223 42.41 -11.04 -9.11
N GLN A 224 42.59 -9.78 -9.52
CA GLN A 224 43.75 -9.37 -10.31
C GLN A 224 45.04 -9.27 -9.48
N GLN A 225 44.95 -8.65 -8.30
CA GLN A 225 46.13 -8.26 -7.54
C GLN A 225 46.63 -9.35 -6.59
N ILE A 226 45.74 -10.21 -6.09
CA ILE A 226 46.07 -11.25 -5.11
C ILE A 226 46.08 -12.62 -5.78
N CYS A 227 44.99 -12.98 -6.46
CA CYS A 227 44.91 -14.28 -7.13
C CYS A 227 45.64 -14.30 -8.48
N LEU A 228 46.15 -13.15 -8.96
CA LEU A 228 46.85 -13.01 -10.25
C LEU A 228 45.99 -13.47 -11.45
N GLY A 229 44.67 -13.35 -11.32
CA GLY A 229 43.71 -13.60 -12.38
C GLY A 229 43.60 -12.43 -13.37
N VAL A 230 42.81 -12.64 -14.41
CA VAL A 230 42.53 -11.62 -15.45
C VAL A 230 41.04 -11.35 -15.55
N LEU A 231 40.65 -10.10 -15.81
CA LEU A 231 39.25 -9.80 -16.08
C LEU A 231 38.92 -10.24 -17.51
N LEU A 232 37.91 -11.08 -17.61
CA LEU A 232 37.30 -11.48 -18.86
C LEU A 232 36.56 -10.28 -19.47
N PRO A 233 36.55 -10.16 -20.80
CA PRO A 233 35.76 -9.13 -21.46
C PRO A 233 34.29 -9.19 -21.00
N ALA A 234 33.65 -8.03 -20.96
CA ALA A 234 32.20 -7.95 -20.78
C ALA A 234 31.55 -8.76 -21.90
N ASP A 235 30.45 -9.46 -21.61
CA ASP A 235 29.72 -10.19 -22.66
C ASP A 235 29.36 -9.21 -23.78
N SER A 236 29.96 -9.40 -24.96
CA SER A 236 29.38 -8.87 -26.19
C SER A 236 28.04 -9.55 -26.31
N THR A 237 26.94 -8.82 -26.15
CA THR A 237 25.63 -9.26 -26.60
C THR A 237 25.62 -9.28 -28.13
N ASP A 238 26.40 -10.17 -28.74
CA ASP A 238 26.21 -10.59 -30.11
C ASP A 238 25.11 -11.65 -30.07
N GLN A 239 23.89 -11.16 -30.21
CA GLN A 239 22.74 -11.91 -30.70
C GLN A 239 23.21 -12.81 -31.87
N PRO A 240 22.88 -14.11 -31.93
CA PRO A 240 23.24 -14.90 -33.09
C PRO A 240 22.57 -14.24 -34.29
N ALA A 241 23.40 -13.81 -35.25
CA ALA A 241 22.92 -13.35 -36.53
C ALA A 241 21.97 -14.40 -37.09
N GLU A 242 20.74 -13.95 -37.34
CA GLU A 242 19.73 -14.62 -38.14
C GLU A 242 20.42 -15.13 -39.42
N THR A 243 20.66 -16.43 -39.49
CA THR A 243 21.15 -17.06 -40.73
C THR A 243 20.05 -16.93 -41.76
N GLU A 244 20.29 -16.09 -42.77
CA GLU A 244 19.49 -16.04 -43.99
C GLU A 244 19.29 -17.45 -44.57
N PRO A 245 18.10 -17.76 -45.11
CA PRO A 245 17.83 -19.05 -45.71
C PRO A 245 18.61 -19.18 -47.03
N VAL A 246 19.47 -20.20 -47.11
CA VAL A 246 20.08 -20.63 -48.37
C VAL A 246 18.98 -21.23 -49.25
N GLU A 247 18.74 -20.57 -50.38
CA GLU A 247 17.90 -21.03 -51.49
C GLU A 247 18.50 -22.31 -52.09
N THR A 248 17.82 -23.45 -51.89
CA THR A 248 18.14 -24.71 -52.58
C THR A 248 17.08 -24.99 -53.64
N GLU A 249 17.51 -25.07 -54.91
CA GLU A 249 16.72 -25.49 -56.06
C GLU A 249 16.07 -26.88 -55.85
N PRO A 250 14.90 -27.14 -56.48
CA PRO A 250 14.18 -28.39 -56.35
C PRO A 250 14.72 -29.44 -57.32
N THR A 251 15.18 -30.58 -56.80
CA THR A 251 15.45 -31.78 -57.63
C THR A 251 14.31 -32.77 -57.47
N GLU A 252 13.84 -33.25 -58.63
CA GLU A 252 12.72 -34.16 -58.87
C GLU A 252 12.69 -35.45 -58.03
N THR A 253 11.45 -35.86 -57.82
CA THR A 253 10.89 -37.02 -57.14
C THR A 253 11.34 -38.39 -57.65
N VAL A 254 11.44 -39.35 -56.73
CA VAL A 254 11.01 -40.75 -56.94
C VAL A 254 10.19 -41.18 -55.71
N PRO A 255 8.94 -41.67 -55.86
CA PRO A 255 8.11 -42.09 -54.74
C PRO A 255 8.42 -43.55 -54.36
N VAL A 256 8.53 -43.81 -53.06
CA VAL A 256 8.45 -45.17 -52.50
C VAL A 256 7.28 -45.21 -51.53
N GLU A 257 6.27 -46.00 -51.90
CA GLU A 257 5.18 -46.44 -51.02
C GLU A 257 5.75 -47.26 -49.85
N THR A 258 5.30 -46.97 -48.63
CA THR A 258 5.11 -47.99 -47.58
C THR A 258 4.06 -47.53 -46.57
N GLU A 259 3.01 -48.35 -46.49
CA GLU A 259 1.88 -48.56 -45.58
C GLU A 259 1.49 -47.59 -44.43
N PRO A 260 0.17 -47.49 -44.13
CA PRO A 260 -0.37 -46.66 -43.06
C PRO A 260 -0.31 -47.38 -41.70
N THR A 261 0.19 -46.68 -40.67
CA THR A 261 0.08 -47.13 -39.27
C THR A 261 -1.10 -46.40 -38.61
N GLU A 262 -1.96 -47.18 -37.95
CA GLU A 262 -3.14 -46.78 -37.17
C GLU A 262 -2.86 -45.72 -36.09
N PRO A 263 -3.82 -44.83 -35.77
CA PRO A 263 -3.70 -43.89 -34.65
C PRO A 263 -4.09 -44.56 -33.33
N ALA A 264 -3.15 -44.62 -32.38
CA ALA A 264 -3.45 -45.05 -31.01
C ALA A 264 -4.10 -43.92 -30.19
N GLU A 265 -5.13 -44.32 -29.44
CA GLU A 265 -6.01 -43.52 -28.59
C GLU A 265 -5.31 -42.69 -27.52
N THR A 266 -5.84 -41.49 -27.30
CA THR A 266 -5.63 -40.65 -26.12
C THR A 266 -6.47 -41.16 -24.94
N GLU A 267 -5.83 -41.65 -23.88
CA GLU A 267 -6.49 -41.86 -22.58
C GLU A 267 -6.65 -40.53 -21.81
N PRO A 268 -7.76 -40.32 -21.08
CA PRO A 268 -8.01 -39.11 -20.30
C PRO A 268 -7.29 -39.12 -18.94
N VAL A 269 -6.75 -37.96 -18.58
CA VAL A 269 -6.10 -37.70 -17.28
C VAL A 269 -7.11 -37.74 -16.14
N GLU A 270 -6.89 -38.62 -15.17
CA GLU A 270 -7.66 -38.73 -13.92
C GLU A 270 -7.31 -37.56 -12.97
N ILE A 271 -8.31 -36.76 -12.60
CA ILE A 271 -8.17 -35.65 -11.65
C ILE A 271 -8.36 -36.20 -10.23
N VAL A 272 -7.28 -36.23 -9.46
CA VAL A 272 -7.30 -36.57 -8.03
C VAL A 272 -7.78 -35.33 -7.22
N PRO A 273 -8.83 -35.42 -6.39
CA PRO A 273 -9.25 -34.32 -5.53
C PRO A 273 -8.31 -34.17 -4.31
N PRO A 274 -8.17 -32.95 -3.76
CA PRO A 274 -7.25 -32.68 -2.66
C PRO A 274 -7.75 -33.30 -1.34
N VAL A 275 -6.80 -33.80 -0.56
CA VAL A 275 -6.98 -34.37 0.79
C VAL A 275 -7.38 -33.27 1.78
N PRO A 276 -8.36 -33.48 2.68
CA PRO A 276 -8.73 -32.49 3.69
C PRO A 276 -7.65 -32.35 4.77
N GLU A 277 -7.24 -31.11 5.03
CA GLU A 277 -6.27 -30.74 6.08
C GLU A 277 -6.82 -31.05 7.49
N THR A 278 -5.96 -31.63 8.33
CA THR A 278 -6.25 -31.93 9.73
C THR A 278 -5.98 -30.67 10.57
N PRO A 279 -6.83 -30.26 11.53
CA PRO A 279 -6.61 -29.04 12.30
C PRO A 279 -5.43 -29.19 13.29
N ALA A 280 -4.61 -28.15 13.41
CA ALA A 280 -3.51 -28.06 14.37
C ALA A 280 -4.04 -28.00 15.83
N PRO A 281 -3.33 -28.59 16.82
CA PRO A 281 -3.70 -28.49 18.23
C PRO A 281 -3.33 -27.11 18.83
N ALA A 282 -4.18 -26.65 19.76
CA ALA A 282 -4.09 -25.36 20.44
C ALA A 282 -2.88 -25.26 21.40
N PRO A 283 -2.35 -24.05 21.65
CA PRO A 283 -1.17 -23.85 22.48
C PRO A 283 -1.54 -23.84 23.97
N GLY A 284 -1.06 -24.85 24.70
CA GLY A 284 -1.11 -24.91 26.15
C GLY A 284 -0.30 -26.11 26.66
N ASP A 285 0.45 -25.90 27.74
CA ASP A 285 1.28 -26.87 28.46
C ASP A 285 2.65 -27.22 27.86
N VAL A 286 3.63 -26.33 28.09
CA VAL A 286 4.97 -26.79 28.50
C VAL A 286 5.29 -26.17 29.85
N LYS A 287 5.60 -27.05 30.79
CA LYS A 287 5.99 -26.80 32.17
C LYS A 287 7.52 -26.68 32.27
#